data_AF-A0A563VTP9-F1
#
_entry.id   AF-A0A563VTP9-F1
#
_cell.length_a   1.000
_cell.length_b   1.000
_cell.length_c   1.000
_cell.angle_alpha   90.00
_cell.angle_beta   90.00
_cell.angle_gamma   90.00
#
_symmetry.space_group_name_H-M   'P 1'
#
loop_
_entity.id
_entity.type
_entity.pdbx_description
1 polymer ?
#
loop_
_entity_poly.entity_id
_entity_poly.type
_entity_poly.pdbx_seq_one_letter_code
_entity_poly.pdbx_strand_id
1 'polypeptide(L)'
;MSSLSPNRATTLKEAYRICTPEPLVGEDIDRYYVDLSSIRSTKTIKNITKKLEYIESTEYCTILFTGHRGCGKSTELRKIQQQLESEYYIVYLEADIELDINDAEYTDLYLLIIKKVADELYKIGAKFDRQLLNSFESWFKDITNETEKSVEQGISLQVDAEAGFKIPFISKLLAKLLAQIKGSQKQKQVIRQTLQKDISRLQADINFLLDDAVRKLQKKAPQYKKGFLIILDNLDRIPVNVGNHLFFDYAAQLQSLHTTIIYTAPISAVYSARNLNKNFGSPNIMPMVNIYEYELNNCYLEYKEDRLEIFASLIEQRVDIDAVFESRQQLLDLVRASGGHVRQLMQMTARACLTASESKVTTEDVSYAIKEEKFNFERITLNEYYSVLAQVCLTKNINKDPIGQLLLSNLSVLEYNGDNRWNYINPVIKSSSLFREALANEQQ
;
A
#
# COMPACT_ATOMS: atom_id res chain seq x y z
N MET A 1 -12.89 18.51 -17.27
CA MET A 1 -13.73 18.34 -16.06
C MET A 1 -14.55 17.09 -16.29
N SER A 2 -14.33 16.03 -15.51
CA SER A 2 -15.27 14.92 -15.46
C SER A 2 -16.61 15.45 -14.95
N SER A 3 -17.73 15.00 -15.50
CA SER A 3 -19.04 15.28 -14.93
C SER A 3 -19.07 14.77 -13.48
N LEU A 4 -19.52 15.61 -12.55
CA LEU A 4 -19.70 15.23 -11.15
C LEU A 4 -20.60 13.98 -11.05
N SER A 5 -20.35 13.14 -10.05
CA SER A 5 -21.15 11.93 -9.84
C SER A 5 -22.63 12.30 -9.66
N PRO A 6 -23.59 11.60 -10.30
CA PRO A 6 -25.01 11.90 -10.15
C PRO A 6 -25.55 11.61 -8.74
N ASN A 7 -24.82 10.84 -7.93
CA ASN A 7 -25.24 10.39 -6.60
C ASN A 7 -24.28 10.89 -5.51
N ARG A 8 -24.08 12.21 -5.41
CA ARG A 8 -23.28 12.79 -4.31
C ARG A 8 -24.03 12.73 -2.98
N ALA A 9 -23.30 12.63 -1.88
CA ALA A 9 -23.86 12.79 -0.54
C ALA A 9 -24.43 14.19 -0.37
N THR A 10 -25.63 14.29 0.20
CA THR A 10 -26.29 15.57 0.49
C THR A 10 -26.52 15.79 1.98
N THR A 11 -26.19 14.79 2.81
CA THR A 11 -26.29 14.86 4.26
C THR A 11 -24.95 14.58 4.93
N LEU A 12 -24.75 15.10 6.14
CA LEU A 12 -23.56 14.84 6.96
C LEU A 12 -23.29 13.34 7.15
N LYS A 13 -24.35 12.55 7.39
CA LYS A 13 -24.26 11.09 7.59
C LYS A 13 -23.80 10.37 6.33
N GLU A 14 -24.30 10.77 5.17
CA GLU A 14 -23.85 10.22 3.89
C GLU A 14 -22.40 10.60 3.62
N ALA A 15 -22.05 11.87 3.78
CA ALA A 15 -20.69 12.38 3.58
C ALA A 15 -19.68 11.66 4.49
N TYR A 16 -20.00 11.49 5.78
CA TYR A 16 -19.22 10.70 6.73
C TYR A 16 -18.99 9.25 6.24
N ARG A 17 -20.03 8.60 5.69
CA ARG A 17 -19.98 7.21 5.23
C ARG A 17 -19.22 6.99 3.93
N ILE A 18 -19.15 8.00 3.06
CA ILE A 18 -18.47 7.87 1.76
C ILE A 18 -17.05 8.45 1.76
N CYS A 19 -16.73 9.37 2.66
CA CYS A 19 -15.37 9.91 2.85
C CYS A 19 -14.52 8.97 3.71
N THR A 20 -14.49 7.67 3.37
CA THR A 20 -13.70 6.67 4.09
C THR A 20 -12.24 6.71 3.64
N PRO A 21 -11.28 6.34 4.52
CA PRO A 21 -9.86 6.27 4.20
C PRO A 21 -9.45 5.03 3.38
N GLU A 22 -10.42 4.22 2.96
CA GLU A 22 -10.23 2.96 2.24
C GLU A 22 -9.97 3.19 0.74
N PRO A 23 -9.26 2.28 0.06
CA PRO A 23 -9.08 2.38 -1.38
C PRO A 23 -10.41 2.24 -2.13
N LEU A 24 -10.48 2.88 -3.31
CA LEU A 24 -11.61 2.65 -4.21
C LEU A 24 -11.49 1.28 -4.86
N VAL A 25 -12.62 0.57 -4.96
CA VAL A 25 -12.73 -0.76 -5.57
C VAL A 25 -14.01 -0.88 -6.39
N GLY A 26 -14.00 -1.72 -7.43
CA GLY A 26 -15.19 -1.97 -8.25
C GLY A 26 -15.82 -0.69 -8.80
N GLU A 27 -17.15 -0.58 -8.69
CA GLU A 27 -17.93 0.56 -9.18
C GLU A 27 -17.55 1.90 -8.50
N ASP A 28 -16.98 1.88 -7.30
CA ASP A 28 -16.54 3.10 -6.61
C ASP A 28 -15.35 3.76 -7.33
N ILE A 29 -14.57 3.00 -8.10
CA ILE A 29 -13.53 3.56 -8.97
C ILE A 29 -14.20 4.42 -10.04
N ASP A 30 -15.17 3.88 -10.78
CA ASP A 30 -15.86 4.62 -11.84
C ASP A 30 -16.64 5.82 -11.29
N ARG A 31 -17.16 5.69 -10.06
CA ARG A 31 -17.99 6.72 -9.42
C ARG A 31 -17.19 7.87 -8.80
N TYR A 32 -16.10 7.56 -8.09
CA TYR A 32 -15.43 8.51 -7.20
C TYR A 32 -13.96 8.76 -7.52
N TYR A 33 -13.39 8.08 -8.52
CA TYR A 33 -12.02 8.35 -8.93
C TYR A 33 -11.90 9.75 -9.53
N VAL A 34 -10.85 10.46 -9.10
CA VAL A 34 -10.46 11.75 -9.66
C VAL A 34 -9.03 11.59 -10.17
N ASP A 35 -8.82 11.94 -11.44
CA ASP A 35 -7.48 11.91 -12.01
C ASP A 35 -6.66 13.12 -11.53
N LEU A 36 -5.66 12.84 -10.69
CA LEU A 36 -4.74 13.85 -10.15
C LEU A 36 -3.47 14.01 -11.01
N SER A 37 -3.42 13.41 -12.20
CA SER A 37 -2.23 13.37 -13.07
C SER A 37 -1.68 14.71 -13.50
N SER A 38 -2.51 15.76 -13.51
CA SER A 38 -2.11 17.13 -13.82
C SER A 38 -1.31 17.79 -12.69
N ILE A 39 -1.51 17.37 -11.43
CA ILE A 39 -0.91 18.00 -10.23
C ILE A 39 -0.04 17.04 -9.42
N ARG A 40 0.00 15.78 -9.81
CA ARG A 40 0.85 14.72 -9.26
C ARG A 40 1.58 14.07 -10.42
N SER A 41 2.91 13.93 -10.33
CA SER A 41 3.68 13.24 -11.36
C SER A 41 3.22 11.78 -11.48
N THR A 42 2.42 11.48 -12.50
CA THR A 42 1.86 10.15 -12.77
C THR A 42 2.67 9.34 -13.78
N LYS A 43 3.84 9.85 -14.19
CA LYS A 43 4.81 9.09 -15.00
C LYS A 43 5.06 7.72 -14.38
N THR A 44 5.11 7.64 -13.05
CA THR A 44 5.23 6.40 -12.28
C THR A 44 4.17 5.36 -12.62
N ILE A 45 2.88 5.71 -12.58
CA ILE A 45 1.78 4.75 -12.82
C ILE A 45 1.74 4.33 -14.30
N LYS A 46 1.95 5.29 -15.20
CA LYS A 46 2.06 5.02 -16.65
C LYS A 46 3.25 4.12 -16.95
N ASN A 47 4.39 4.29 -16.28
CA ASN A 47 5.57 3.46 -16.45
C ASN A 47 5.34 2.03 -15.98
N ILE A 48 4.67 1.82 -14.83
CA ILE A 48 4.31 0.47 -14.36
C ILE A 48 3.45 -0.22 -15.42
N THR A 49 2.37 0.44 -15.83
CA THR A 49 1.42 -0.11 -16.79
C THR A 49 2.09 -0.42 -18.12
N LYS A 50 2.87 0.52 -18.66
CA LYS A 50 3.63 0.34 -19.89
C LYS A 50 4.67 -0.78 -19.80
N LYS A 51 5.32 -0.95 -18.64
CA LYS A 51 6.25 -2.06 -18.40
C LYS A 51 5.52 -3.41 -18.46
N LEU A 52 4.35 -3.52 -17.81
CA LEU A 52 3.51 -4.72 -17.86
C LEU A 52 2.92 -4.97 -19.26
N GLU A 53 2.65 -3.91 -20.02
CA GLU A 53 2.24 -4.02 -21.42
C GLU A 53 3.36 -4.58 -22.31
N TYR A 54 4.63 -4.25 -22.03
CA TYR A 54 5.79 -4.62 -22.86
C TYR A 54 6.44 -5.96 -22.48
N ILE A 55 6.10 -6.53 -21.33
CA ILE A 55 6.62 -7.84 -20.91
C ILE A 55 6.02 -8.94 -21.79
N GLU A 56 6.89 -9.77 -22.33
CA GLU A 56 6.52 -10.95 -23.09
C GLU A 56 6.11 -12.12 -22.17
N SER A 57 5.35 -13.08 -22.70
CA SER A 57 4.82 -14.21 -21.89
C SER A 57 5.89 -15.14 -21.31
N THR A 58 7.13 -15.04 -21.77
CA THR A 58 8.29 -15.84 -21.30
C THR A 58 9.15 -15.09 -20.29
N GLU A 59 8.81 -13.84 -20.00
CA GLU A 59 9.57 -12.97 -19.11
C GLU A 59 8.81 -12.75 -17.81
N TYR A 60 9.57 -12.57 -16.74
CA TYR A 60 9.06 -12.25 -15.42
C TYR A 60 9.71 -10.95 -14.95
N CYS A 61 8.96 -10.14 -14.20
CA CYS A 61 9.55 -8.97 -13.59
C CYS A 61 9.01 -8.71 -12.20
N THR A 62 9.89 -8.16 -11.36
CA THR A 62 9.51 -7.58 -10.08
C THR A 62 9.43 -6.06 -10.23
N ILE A 63 8.31 -5.50 -9.79
CA ILE A 63 8.05 -4.06 -9.79
C ILE A 63 7.87 -3.62 -8.34
N LEU A 64 8.65 -2.63 -7.92
CA LEU A 64 8.40 -1.95 -6.65
C LEU A 64 7.56 -0.70 -6.89
N PHE A 65 6.45 -0.61 -6.17
CA PHE A 65 5.59 0.56 -6.14
C PHE A 65 5.57 1.16 -4.73
N THR A 66 5.97 2.42 -4.61
CA THR A 66 6.24 3.02 -3.29
C THR A 66 5.72 4.45 -3.23
N GLY A 67 5.82 5.06 -2.06
CA GLY A 67 5.23 6.35 -1.73
C GLY A 67 4.64 6.32 -0.33
N HIS A 68 4.23 7.49 0.17
CA HIS A 68 3.66 7.63 1.51
C HIS A 68 2.46 6.73 1.76
N ARG A 69 2.34 6.19 2.98
CA ARG A 69 1.19 5.35 3.35
C ARG A 69 -0.07 6.21 3.35
N GLY A 70 -1.05 5.87 2.50
CA GLY A 70 -2.30 6.64 2.38
C GLY A 70 -2.30 7.71 1.28
N CYS A 71 -1.27 7.78 0.44
CA CYS A 71 -1.26 8.70 -0.71
C CYS A 71 -2.12 8.23 -1.91
N GLY A 72 -2.74 7.04 -1.84
CA GLY A 72 -3.65 6.49 -2.85
C GLY A 72 -3.11 5.31 -3.67
N LYS A 73 -1.98 4.71 -3.28
CA LYS A 73 -1.34 3.60 -4.03
C LYS A 73 -2.30 2.43 -4.33
N SER A 74 -3.01 1.96 -3.32
CA SER A 74 -3.98 0.85 -3.44
C SER A 74 -5.07 1.14 -4.47
N THR A 75 -5.60 2.37 -4.51
CA THR A 75 -6.57 2.79 -5.54
C THR A 75 -5.96 2.72 -6.95
N GLU A 76 -4.72 3.18 -7.13
CA GLU A 76 -4.03 3.10 -8.43
C GLU A 76 -3.69 1.66 -8.82
N LEU A 77 -3.36 0.78 -7.86
CA LEU A 77 -3.16 -0.65 -8.11
C LEU A 77 -4.46 -1.33 -8.54
N ARG A 78 -5.61 -0.99 -7.95
CA ARG A 78 -6.92 -1.48 -8.37
C ARG A 78 -7.29 -1.01 -9.79
N LYS A 79 -6.88 0.19 -10.18
CA LYS A 79 -7.00 0.65 -11.56
C LYS A 79 -6.09 -0.10 -12.52
N ILE A 80 -4.83 -0.34 -12.16
CA ILE A 80 -3.92 -1.18 -12.93
C ILE A 80 -4.52 -2.58 -13.10
N GLN A 81 -5.13 -3.12 -12.05
CA GLN A 81 -5.87 -4.38 -12.12
C GLN A 81 -6.98 -4.33 -13.18
N GLN A 82 -7.90 -3.37 -13.11
CA GLN A 82 -8.98 -3.22 -14.11
C GLN A 82 -8.46 -3.05 -15.55
N GLN A 83 -7.35 -2.33 -15.73
CA GLN A 83 -6.78 -2.10 -17.06
C GLN A 83 -6.18 -3.38 -17.66
N LEU A 84 -5.57 -4.24 -16.84
CA LEU A 84 -4.77 -5.38 -17.29
C LEU A 84 -5.46 -6.74 -17.13
N GLU A 85 -6.67 -6.78 -16.56
CA GLU A 85 -7.42 -8.03 -16.30
C GLU A 85 -7.80 -8.80 -17.57
N SER A 86 -7.72 -8.18 -18.75
CA SER A 86 -7.96 -8.86 -20.02
C SER A 86 -6.74 -9.65 -20.54
N GLU A 87 -5.53 -9.31 -20.10
CA GLU A 87 -4.27 -9.91 -20.57
C GLU A 87 -3.59 -10.78 -19.50
N TYR A 88 -3.77 -10.43 -18.23
CA TYR A 88 -3.23 -11.12 -17.07
C TYR A 88 -4.32 -11.76 -16.22
N TYR A 89 -4.04 -12.92 -15.64
CA TYR A 89 -4.81 -13.44 -14.52
C TYR A 89 -4.28 -12.81 -13.23
N ILE A 90 -5.00 -11.82 -12.71
CA ILE A 90 -4.50 -10.98 -11.62
C ILE A 90 -4.85 -11.59 -10.26
N VAL A 91 -3.83 -11.76 -9.41
CA VAL A 91 -3.97 -12.20 -8.02
C VAL A 91 -3.62 -11.02 -7.12
N TYR A 92 -4.64 -10.36 -6.58
CA TYR A 92 -4.47 -9.22 -5.66
C TYR A 92 -4.46 -9.71 -4.21
N LEU A 93 -3.39 -9.41 -3.49
CA LEU A 93 -3.15 -9.82 -2.11
C LEU A 93 -2.85 -8.61 -1.23
N GLU A 94 -3.46 -8.56 -0.05
CA GLU A 94 -3.24 -7.51 0.95
C GLU A 94 -2.42 -8.10 2.10
N ALA A 95 -1.16 -7.66 2.23
CA ALA A 95 -0.20 -8.29 3.14
C ALA A 95 -0.61 -8.20 4.62
N ASP A 96 -1.29 -7.14 5.04
CA ASP A 96 -1.78 -6.95 6.41
C ASP A 96 -3.01 -7.79 6.77
N ILE A 97 -3.71 -8.33 5.78
CA ILE A 97 -4.77 -9.32 5.99
C ILE A 97 -4.14 -10.72 6.09
N GLU A 98 -3.25 -11.03 5.15
CA GLU A 98 -2.74 -12.39 4.93
C GLU A 98 -1.57 -12.77 5.85
N LEU A 99 -0.79 -11.80 6.33
CA LEU A 99 0.47 -12.01 7.06
C LEU A 99 0.52 -11.25 8.38
N ASP A 100 1.52 -11.57 9.21
CA ASP A 100 1.93 -10.74 10.35
C ASP A 100 2.93 -9.67 9.88
N ILE A 101 2.43 -8.47 9.56
CA ILE A 101 3.23 -7.36 9.03
C ILE A 101 4.33 -6.88 9.98
N ASN A 102 4.23 -7.16 11.29
CA ASN A 102 5.24 -6.73 12.27
C ASN A 102 6.48 -7.62 12.27
N ASP A 103 6.41 -8.75 11.60
CA ASP A 103 7.46 -9.75 11.54
C ASP A 103 7.25 -10.59 10.26
N ALA A 104 7.14 -9.93 9.11
CA ALA A 104 6.98 -10.60 7.83
C ALA A 104 8.34 -11.05 7.26
N GLU A 105 8.39 -12.25 6.69
CA GLU A 105 9.59 -12.77 6.00
C GLU A 105 9.29 -13.16 4.55
N TYR A 106 10.34 -13.23 3.71
CA TYR A 106 10.20 -13.63 2.30
C TYR A 106 9.64 -15.04 2.14
N THR A 107 9.95 -15.95 3.08
CA THR A 107 9.37 -17.31 3.11
C THR A 107 7.85 -17.27 3.26
N ASP A 108 7.33 -16.35 4.07
CA ASP A 108 5.90 -16.22 4.28
C ASP A 108 5.22 -15.73 3.00
N LEU A 109 5.86 -14.80 2.28
CA LEU A 109 5.39 -14.34 0.97
C LEU A 109 5.34 -15.49 -0.05
N TYR A 110 6.39 -16.32 -0.07
CA TYR A 110 6.50 -17.48 -0.95
C TYR A 110 5.37 -18.48 -0.73
N LEU A 111 5.12 -18.85 0.54
CA LEU A 111 4.02 -19.75 0.91
C LEU A 111 2.65 -19.15 0.58
N LEU A 112 2.46 -17.86 0.85
CA LEU A 112 1.23 -17.14 0.53
C LEU A 112 0.96 -17.13 -0.98
N ILE A 113 1.97 -16.80 -1.78
CA ILE A 113 1.88 -16.75 -3.24
C ILE A 113 1.47 -18.11 -3.81
N ILE A 114 2.18 -19.18 -3.45
CA ILE A 114 1.85 -20.52 -3.97
C ILE A 114 0.48 -20.98 -3.50
N LYS A 115 0.10 -20.72 -2.24
CA LYS A 115 -1.24 -21.02 -1.76
C LYS A 115 -2.31 -20.36 -2.65
N LYS A 116 -2.14 -19.07 -2.92
CA LYS A 116 -3.13 -18.29 -3.69
C LYS A 116 -3.15 -18.73 -5.16
N VAL A 117 -2.00 -18.99 -5.77
CA VAL A 117 -1.94 -19.55 -7.13
C VAL A 117 -2.61 -20.93 -7.19
N ALA A 118 -2.43 -21.78 -6.18
CA ALA A 118 -3.10 -23.09 -6.09
C ALA A 118 -4.64 -22.93 -6.03
N ASP A 119 -5.12 -22.01 -5.20
CA ASP A 119 -6.54 -21.69 -5.05
C ASP A 119 -7.13 -21.20 -6.39
N GLU A 120 -6.43 -20.30 -7.08
CA GLU A 120 -6.87 -19.75 -8.37
C GLU A 120 -6.84 -20.77 -9.51
N LEU A 121 -5.81 -21.62 -9.59
CA LEU A 121 -5.78 -22.73 -10.56
C LEU A 121 -6.98 -23.66 -10.38
N TYR A 122 -7.34 -23.95 -9.13
CA TYR A 122 -8.48 -24.81 -8.85
C TYR A 122 -9.80 -24.19 -9.31
N LYS A 123 -10.01 -22.88 -9.09
CA LYS A 123 -11.21 -22.15 -9.54
C LYS A 123 -11.43 -22.23 -11.05
N ILE A 124 -10.36 -22.24 -11.84
CA ILE A 124 -10.42 -22.39 -13.31
C ILE A 124 -10.45 -23.86 -13.78
N GLY A 125 -10.63 -24.82 -12.86
CA GLY A 125 -10.68 -26.25 -13.17
C GLY A 125 -9.34 -26.83 -13.63
N ALA A 126 -8.23 -26.24 -13.16
CA ALA A 126 -6.87 -26.74 -13.34
C ALA A 126 -6.30 -27.26 -12.01
N LYS A 127 -5.24 -28.05 -12.11
CA LYS A 127 -4.46 -28.53 -10.96
C LYS A 127 -3.00 -28.55 -11.36
N PHE A 128 -2.12 -28.37 -10.38
CA PHE A 128 -0.70 -28.60 -10.56
C PHE A 128 -0.43 -30.01 -11.07
N ASP A 129 0.68 -30.15 -11.78
CA ASP A 129 1.27 -31.45 -12.07
C ASP A 129 1.47 -32.26 -10.77
N ARG A 130 1.03 -33.53 -10.81
CA ARG A 130 1.01 -34.38 -9.62
C ARG A 130 2.41 -34.70 -9.12
N GLN A 131 3.40 -34.83 -10.00
CA GLN A 131 4.76 -35.15 -9.60
C GLN A 131 5.41 -33.93 -8.92
N LEU A 132 5.25 -32.74 -9.48
CA LEU A 132 5.71 -31.50 -8.86
C LEU A 132 5.05 -31.28 -7.49
N LEU A 133 3.73 -31.46 -7.44
CA LEU A 133 2.96 -31.32 -6.21
C LEU A 133 3.43 -32.30 -5.13
N ASN A 134 3.58 -33.58 -5.46
CA ASN A 134 4.05 -34.60 -4.53
C ASN A 134 5.49 -34.32 -4.05
N SER A 135 6.37 -33.81 -4.92
CA SER A 135 7.75 -33.44 -4.56
C SER A 135 7.75 -32.33 -3.51
N PHE A 136 6.97 -31.27 -3.76
CA PHE A 136 6.84 -30.15 -2.83
C PHE A 136 6.21 -30.63 -1.52
N GLU A 137 5.08 -31.35 -1.57
CA GLU A 137 4.40 -31.85 -0.38
C GLU A 137 5.29 -32.79 0.45
N SER A 138 6.04 -33.70 -0.17
CA SER A 138 6.94 -34.61 0.54
C SER A 138 8.05 -33.86 1.25
N TRP A 139 8.75 -32.97 0.53
CA TRP A 139 9.78 -32.12 1.12
C TRP A 139 9.23 -31.28 2.27
N PHE A 140 8.01 -30.76 2.10
CA PHE A 140 7.38 -29.93 3.11
C PHE A 140 6.97 -30.73 4.37
N LYS A 141 6.44 -31.95 4.18
CA LYS A 141 6.13 -32.89 5.25
C LYS A 141 7.39 -33.22 6.06
N ASP A 142 8.51 -33.49 5.38
CA ASP A 142 9.80 -33.79 6.02
C ASP A 142 10.31 -32.61 6.87
N ILE A 143 10.07 -31.38 6.43
CA ILE A 143 10.51 -30.16 7.12
C ILE A 143 9.64 -29.80 8.32
N THR A 144 8.33 -30.04 8.24
CA THR A 144 7.37 -29.55 9.24
C THR A 144 6.85 -30.64 10.18
N ASN A 145 7.14 -31.91 9.88
CA ASN A 145 6.50 -33.07 10.51
C ASN A 145 4.97 -33.04 10.42
N GLU A 146 4.41 -32.27 9.49
CA GLU A 146 2.99 -32.26 9.22
C GLU A 146 2.61 -33.50 8.39
N THR A 147 1.50 -34.13 8.76
CA THR A 147 0.91 -35.28 8.06
C THR A 147 -0.43 -34.88 7.47
N GLU A 148 -0.93 -35.63 6.48
CA GLU A 148 -2.29 -35.40 5.96
C GLU A 148 -3.33 -35.37 7.08
N LYS A 149 -3.24 -36.33 8.02
CA LYS A 149 -4.14 -36.41 9.16
C LYS A 149 -4.04 -35.18 10.08
N SER A 150 -2.84 -34.67 10.36
CA SER A 150 -2.68 -33.48 11.20
C SER A 150 -3.15 -32.20 10.49
N VAL A 151 -3.01 -32.12 9.16
CA VAL A 151 -3.53 -31.00 8.35
C VAL A 151 -5.06 -31.02 8.34
N GLU A 152 -5.67 -32.17 8.09
CA GLU A 152 -7.13 -32.35 8.09
C GLU A 152 -7.77 -32.13 9.46
N GLN A 153 -7.10 -32.49 10.56
CA GLN A 153 -7.58 -32.21 11.92
C GLN A 153 -7.44 -30.73 12.33
N GLY A 154 -6.51 -30.00 11.70
CA GLY A 154 -6.22 -28.60 12.03
C GLY A 154 -7.09 -27.58 11.28
N ILE A 155 -7.85 -28.00 10.27
CA ILE A 155 -8.68 -27.14 9.42
C ILE A 155 -10.12 -27.66 9.48
N SER A 156 -11.05 -26.83 9.95
CA SER A 156 -12.44 -27.24 10.13
C SER A 156 -13.11 -27.60 8.79
N LEU A 157 -13.86 -28.71 8.77
CA LEU A 157 -14.69 -29.16 7.64
C LEU A 157 -15.75 -28.11 7.21
N GLN A 158 -15.99 -27.06 8.01
CA GLN A 158 -16.88 -25.94 7.67
C GLN A 158 -16.38 -25.12 6.47
N VAL A 159 -15.06 -24.98 6.30
CA VAL A 159 -14.47 -24.23 5.17
C VAL A 159 -14.76 -24.92 3.82
N ASP A 160 -14.80 -26.26 3.81
CA ASP A 160 -15.15 -27.04 2.60
C ASP A 160 -16.64 -26.93 2.22
N ALA A 161 -17.52 -26.61 3.17
CA ALA A 161 -18.97 -26.50 2.95
C ALA A 161 -19.41 -25.08 2.52
N GLU A 162 -18.78 -24.03 3.06
CA GLU A 162 -19.10 -22.63 2.69
C GLU A 162 -18.60 -22.24 1.29
N ALA A 163 -17.55 -22.89 0.79
CA ALA A 163 -16.94 -22.55 -0.51
C ALA A 163 -17.58 -23.25 -1.72
N GLY A 164 -18.46 -24.24 -1.54
CA GLY A 164 -19.10 -24.99 -2.63
C GLY A 164 -18.17 -25.82 -3.53
N PHE A 165 -16.85 -25.86 -3.23
CA PHE A 165 -15.81 -26.51 -4.01
C PHE A 165 -14.75 -27.16 -3.11
N LYS A 166 -14.17 -28.29 -3.54
CA LYS A 166 -13.18 -29.06 -2.76
C LYS A 166 -11.82 -28.34 -2.76
N ILE A 167 -11.41 -27.81 -1.61
CA ILE A 167 -10.12 -27.09 -1.45
C ILE A 167 -8.94 -28.05 -1.69
N PRO A 168 -7.93 -27.67 -2.50
CA PRO A 168 -6.73 -28.49 -2.72
C PRO A 168 -5.97 -28.79 -1.42
N PHE A 169 -5.38 -29.99 -1.31
CA PHE A 169 -4.61 -30.38 -0.12
C PHE A 169 -3.42 -29.43 0.13
N ILE A 170 -2.66 -29.06 -0.89
CA ILE A 170 -1.60 -28.04 -0.78
C ILE A 170 -2.10 -26.72 -0.18
N SER A 171 -3.30 -26.25 -0.57
CA SER A 171 -3.88 -25.03 -0.01
C SER A 171 -4.18 -25.17 1.48
N LYS A 172 -4.66 -26.34 1.91
CA LYS A 172 -4.88 -26.69 3.32
C LYS A 172 -3.56 -26.74 4.08
N LEU A 173 -2.57 -27.45 3.55
CA LEU A 173 -1.23 -27.53 4.12
C LEU A 173 -0.63 -26.13 4.34
N LEU A 174 -0.59 -25.30 3.30
CA LEU A 174 -0.04 -23.94 3.36
C LEU A 174 -0.84 -23.01 4.29
N ALA A 175 -2.18 -23.15 4.34
CA ALA A 175 -3.00 -22.39 5.28
C ALA A 175 -2.67 -22.72 6.74
N LYS A 176 -2.51 -24.02 7.07
CA LYS A 176 -2.12 -24.45 8.41
C LYS A 176 -0.77 -23.86 8.83
N LEU A 177 0.18 -23.81 7.90
CA LEU A 177 1.52 -23.30 8.16
C LEU A 177 1.55 -21.81 8.37
N LEU A 178 0.88 -21.05 7.50
CA LEU A 178 0.72 -19.60 7.67
C LEU A 178 0.03 -19.30 9.02
N ALA A 179 -0.93 -20.13 9.44
CA ALA A 179 -1.56 -20.00 10.76
C ALA A 179 -0.58 -20.31 11.91
N GLN A 180 0.27 -21.33 11.80
CA GLN A 180 1.32 -21.63 12.80
C GLN A 180 2.36 -20.52 12.92
N ILE A 181 2.80 -19.97 11.77
CA ILE A 181 3.70 -18.81 11.69
C ILE A 181 3.06 -17.59 12.36
N LYS A 182 1.75 -17.38 12.18
CA LYS A 182 1.00 -16.27 12.78
C LYS A 182 0.72 -16.46 14.28
N GLY A 183 0.57 -17.70 14.75
CA GLY A 183 0.05 -18.01 16.09
C GLY A 183 1.08 -18.30 17.20
N SER A 184 2.27 -18.83 16.88
CA SER A 184 3.23 -19.28 17.91
C SER A 184 4.67 -18.93 17.59
N GLN A 185 5.32 -18.15 18.48
CA GLN A 185 6.72 -17.74 18.33
C GLN A 185 7.70 -18.93 18.19
N LYS A 186 7.51 -20.00 18.97
CA LYS A 186 8.40 -21.18 18.90
C LYS A 186 8.24 -21.95 17.59
N GLN A 187 7.00 -22.20 17.16
CA GLN A 187 6.74 -22.92 15.90
C GLN A 187 7.19 -22.09 14.70
N LYS A 188 6.92 -20.79 14.72
CA LYS A 188 7.40 -19.80 13.75
C LYS A 188 8.91 -19.88 13.53
N GLN A 189 9.69 -19.80 14.61
CA GLN A 189 11.16 -19.89 14.53
C GLN A 189 11.62 -21.23 13.93
N VAL A 190 11.03 -22.35 14.35
CA VAL A 190 11.39 -23.67 13.82
C VAL A 190 11.08 -23.79 12.34
N ILE A 191 9.88 -23.38 11.90
CA ILE A 191 9.46 -23.43 10.50
C ILE A 191 10.39 -22.57 9.65
N ARG A 192 10.61 -21.30 10.02
CA ARG A 192 11.46 -20.37 9.26
C ARG A 192 12.90 -20.83 9.20
N GLN A 193 13.51 -21.23 10.32
CA GLN A 193 14.88 -21.73 10.32
C GLN A 193 15.03 -22.96 9.41
N THR A 194 14.02 -23.82 9.35
CA THR A 194 14.09 -25.01 8.51
C THR A 194 13.88 -24.67 7.03
N LEU A 195 12.94 -23.78 6.69
CA LEU A 195 12.76 -23.27 5.33
C LEU A 195 14.00 -22.52 4.82
N GLN A 196 14.65 -21.75 5.69
CA GLN A 196 15.86 -20.99 5.35
C GLN A 196 17.10 -21.89 5.18
N LYS A 197 17.17 -23.05 5.85
CA LYS A 197 18.27 -24.02 5.68
C LYS A 197 18.33 -24.61 4.27
N ASP A 198 17.20 -24.71 3.59
CA ASP A 198 17.09 -25.25 2.23
C ASP A 198 16.38 -24.26 1.29
N ILE A 199 16.76 -22.98 1.41
CA ILE A 199 16.17 -21.87 0.67
C ILE A 199 16.22 -22.08 -0.84
N SER A 200 17.32 -22.64 -1.35
CA SER A 200 17.50 -22.90 -2.78
C SER A 200 16.49 -23.90 -3.30
N ARG A 201 16.20 -24.96 -2.52
CA ARG A 201 15.18 -25.93 -2.87
C ARG A 201 13.77 -25.36 -2.76
N LEU A 202 13.47 -24.63 -1.68
CA LEU A 202 12.18 -23.95 -1.53
C LEU A 202 11.89 -23.08 -2.76
N GLN A 203 12.84 -22.23 -3.14
CA GLN A 203 12.71 -21.36 -4.29
C GLN A 203 12.54 -22.15 -5.59
N ALA A 204 13.33 -23.21 -5.81
CA ALA A 204 13.24 -24.03 -7.01
C ALA A 204 11.88 -24.72 -7.13
N ASP A 205 11.40 -25.36 -6.06
CA ASP A 205 10.11 -26.06 -6.06
C ASP A 205 8.94 -25.09 -6.29
N ILE A 206 9.00 -23.89 -5.69
CA ILE A 206 8.02 -22.82 -5.92
C ILE A 206 8.03 -22.36 -7.38
N ASN A 207 9.21 -22.16 -7.97
CA ASN A 207 9.32 -21.77 -9.37
C ASN A 207 8.81 -22.86 -10.31
N PHE A 208 9.07 -24.14 -10.04
CA PHE A 208 8.49 -25.24 -10.82
C PHE A 208 6.96 -25.26 -10.74
N LEU A 209 6.39 -24.99 -9.57
CA LEU A 209 4.94 -24.87 -9.41
C LEU A 209 4.39 -23.65 -10.18
N LEU A 210 5.05 -22.49 -10.12
CA LEU A 210 4.64 -21.29 -10.88
C LEU A 210 4.71 -21.51 -12.40
N ASP A 211 5.78 -22.13 -12.90
CA ASP A 211 5.93 -22.46 -14.32
C ASP A 211 4.87 -23.45 -14.79
N ASP A 212 4.50 -24.43 -13.96
CA ASP A 212 3.35 -25.29 -14.25
C ASP A 212 2.03 -24.51 -14.22
N ALA A 213 1.83 -23.64 -13.22
CA ALA A 213 0.63 -22.81 -13.11
C ALA A 213 0.37 -22.00 -14.38
N VAL A 214 1.39 -21.28 -14.86
CA VAL A 214 1.28 -20.45 -16.07
C VAL A 214 0.91 -21.31 -17.28
N ARG A 215 1.57 -22.46 -17.45
CA ARG A 215 1.24 -23.39 -18.55
C ARG A 215 -0.20 -23.92 -18.47
N LYS A 216 -0.68 -24.27 -17.28
CA LYS A 216 -2.07 -24.73 -17.09
C LYS A 216 -3.07 -23.60 -17.33
N LEU A 217 -2.78 -22.40 -16.84
CA LEU A 217 -3.59 -21.19 -17.04
C LEU A 217 -3.73 -20.89 -18.53
N GLN A 218 -2.62 -20.77 -19.26
CA GLN A 218 -2.64 -20.49 -20.70
C GLN A 218 -3.38 -21.57 -21.51
N LYS A 219 -3.33 -22.84 -21.08
CA LYS A 219 -4.09 -23.92 -21.73
C LYS A 219 -5.60 -23.84 -21.45
N LYS A 220 -6.00 -23.44 -20.23
CA LYS A 220 -7.40 -23.43 -19.79
C LYS A 220 -8.12 -22.12 -20.10
N ALA A 221 -7.39 -21.02 -20.07
CA ALA A 221 -7.87 -19.67 -20.27
C ALA A 221 -6.86 -18.89 -21.14
N PRO A 222 -6.81 -19.17 -22.46
CA PRO A 222 -5.82 -18.61 -23.39
C PRO A 222 -5.87 -17.08 -23.54
N GLN A 223 -6.95 -16.43 -23.07
CA GLN A 223 -7.04 -14.97 -23.03
C GLN A 223 -5.98 -14.35 -22.12
N TYR A 224 -5.56 -15.05 -21.06
CA TYR A 224 -4.52 -14.59 -20.13
C TYR A 224 -3.12 -14.92 -20.66
N LYS A 225 -2.81 -14.36 -21.82
CA LYS A 225 -1.59 -14.66 -22.60
C LYS A 225 -0.32 -14.40 -21.79
N LYS A 226 -0.34 -13.38 -20.94
CA LYS A 226 0.79 -12.95 -20.11
C LYS A 226 0.90 -13.70 -18.78
N GLY A 227 0.01 -14.67 -18.52
CA GLY A 227 0.06 -15.50 -17.33
C GLY A 227 -0.47 -14.77 -16.09
N PHE A 228 0.17 -15.01 -14.94
CA PHE A 228 -0.22 -14.41 -13.67
C PHE A 228 0.44 -13.04 -13.47
N LEU A 229 -0.33 -12.10 -12.92
CA LEU A 229 0.19 -10.87 -12.31
C LEU A 229 -0.17 -10.90 -10.83
N ILE A 230 0.84 -10.98 -9.97
CA ILE A 230 0.63 -10.94 -8.52
C ILE A 230 0.82 -9.50 -8.03
N ILE A 231 -0.17 -8.96 -7.32
CA ILE A 231 -0.06 -7.67 -6.68
C ILE A 231 -0.05 -7.91 -5.17
N LEU A 232 1.08 -7.66 -4.52
CA LEU A 232 1.19 -7.66 -3.06
C LEU A 232 1.12 -6.21 -2.55
N ASP A 233 -0.06 -5.81 -2.15
CA ASP A 233 -0.34 -4.49 -1.57
C ASP A 233 -0.13 -4.50 -0.05
N ASN A 234 -0.15 -3.31 0.56
CA ASN A 234 -0.01 -3.05 2.00
C ASN A 234 1.32 -3.49 2.65
N LEU A 235 2.33 -3.91 1.88
CA LEU A 235 3.70 -4.08 2.38
C LEU A 235 4.35 -2.76 2.80
N ASP A 236 3.83 -1.61 2.37
CA ASP A 236 4.23 -0.30 2.89
C ASP A 236 3.79 -0.02 4.34
N ARG A 237 3.04 -0.95 4.97
CA ARG A 237 2.59 -0.87 6.36
C ARG A 237 3.53 -1.58 7.34
N ILE A 238 4.54 -2.31 6.86
CA ILE A 238 5.50 -3.03 7.71
C ILE A 238 6.42 -2.04 8.46
N PRO A 239 6.90 -2.39 9.67
CA PRO A 239 7.90 -1.59 10.39
C PRO A 239 9.20 -1.41 9.59
N VAL A 240 9.94 -0.33 9.88
CA VAL A 240 11.18 0.03 9.16
C VAL A 240 12.21 -1.10 9.17
N ASN A 241 12.40 -1.79 10.31
CA ASN A 241 13.33 -2.90 10.43
C ASN A 241 12.90 -4.12 9.60
N VAL A 242 11.61 -4.44 9.58
CA VAL A 242 11.05 -5.54 8.77
C VAL A 242 11.20 -5.21 7.29
N GLY A 243 10.87 -3.98 6.89
CA GLY A 243 11.07 -3.52 5.51
C GLY A 243 12.52 -3.53 5.09
N ASN A 244 13.44 -3.14 5.99
CA ASN A 244 14.87 -3.23 5.69
C ASN A 244 15.32 -4.68 5.46
N HIS A 245 14.79 -5.62 6.25
CA HIS A 245 15.10 -7.04 6.09
C HIS A 245 14.58 -7.58 4.75
N LEU A 246 13.30 -7.35 4.45
CA LEU A 246 12.65 -7.83 3.23
C LEU A 246 13.28 -7.25 1.95
N PHE A 247 13.41 -5.92 1.88
CA PHE A 247 13.79 -5.22 0.64
C PHE A 247 15.29 -5.02 0.45
N PHE A 248 16.12 -5.39 1.42
CA PHE A 248 17.58 -5.34 1.25
C PHE A 248 18.28 -6.65 1.53
N ASP A 249 18.00 -7.30 2.66
CA ASP A 249 18.69 -8.57 3.00
C ASP A 249 18.19 -9.70 2.09
N TYR A 250 16.90 -9.68 1.76
CA TYR A 250 16.24 -10.67 0.90
C TYR A 250 15.80 -10.15 -0.46
N ALA A 251 16.46 -9.09 -0.94
CA ALA A 251 16.11 -8.46 -2.21
C ALA A 251 16.27 -9.41 -3.42
N ALA A 252 17.21 -10.35 -3.37
CA ALA A 252 17.41 -11.33 -4.42
C ALA A 252 16.26 -12.36 -4.45
N GLN A 253 15.77 -12.76 -3.29
CA GLN A 253 14.66 -13.70 -3.13
C GLN A 253 13.35 -13.07 -3.64
N LEU A 254 13.08 -11.81 -3.31
CA LEU A 254 11.90 -11.11 -3.85
C LEU A 254 11.91 -10.98 -5.39
N GLN A 255 13.05 -11.20 -6.04
CA GLN A 255 13.21 -11.12 -7.50
C GLN A 255 13.34 -12.46 -8.20
N SER A 256 13.45 -13.56 -7.44
CA SER A 256 13.78 -14.85 -8.02
C SER A 256 12.56 -15.69 -8.40
N LEU A 257 11.34 -15.22 -8.09
CA LEU A 257 10.11 -15.93 -8.42
C LEU A 257 9.81 -15.86 -9.91
N HIS A 258 9.44 -17.01 -10.50
CA HIS A 258 9.06 -17.16 -11.90
C HIS A 258 7.63 -16.65 -12.16
N THR A 259 7.38 -15.37 -11.89
CA THR A 259 6.09 -14.72 -12.12
C THR A 259 6.26 -13.20 -12.12
N THR A 260 5.33 -12.48 -12.75
CA THR A 260 5.32 -11.01 -12.71
C THR A 260 4.66 -10.54 -11.42
N ILE A 261 5.37 -9.74 -10.62
CA ILE A 261 4.93 -9.29 -9.30
C ILE A 261 5.07 -7.78 -9.12
N ILE A 262 4.06 -7.15 -8.55
CA ILE A 262 4.15 -5.80 -7.97
C ILE A 262 4.18 -5.93 -6.45
N TYR A 263 5.23 -5.45 -5.81
CA TYR A 263 5.26 -5.26 -4.36
C TYR A 263 5.07 -3.78 -4.05
N THR A 264 4.16 -3.47 -3.11
CA THR A 264 4.31 -2.19 -2.42
C THR A 264 5.52 -2.21 -1.51
N ALA A 265 6.18 -1.08 -1.33
CA ALA A 265 7.33 -0.97 -0.43
C ALA A 265 7.20 0.28 0.45
N PRO A 266 7.57 0.21 1.73
CA PRO A 266 7.50 1.36 2.63
C PRO A 266 8.44 2.45 2.13
N ILE A 267 7.99 3.71 2.20
CA ILE A 267 8.81 4.83 1.73
C ILE A 267 10.15 4.87 2.47
N SER A 268 10.20 4.55 3.76
CA SER A 268 11.45 4.46 4.54
C SER A 268 12.53 3.61 3.87
N ALA A 269 12.17 2.51 3.18
CA ALA A 269 13.13 1.68 2.46
C ALA A 269 13.75 2.44 1.28
N VAL A 270 12.98 3.21 0.52
CA VAL A 270 13.51 4.06 -0.58
C VAL A 270 14.53 5.08 -0.05
N TYR A 271 14.34 5.56 1.18
CA TYR A 271 15.15 6.59 1.81
C TYR A 271 16.30 6.03 2.64
N SER A 272 16.51 4.72 2.59
CA SER A 272 17.64 4.07 3.24
C SER A 272 18.95 4.31 2.48
N ALA A 273 20.04 4.52 3.21
CA ALA A 273 21.40 4.59 2.66
C ALA A 273 21.83 3.30 1.94
N ARG A 274 21.13 2.19 2.18
CA ARG A 274 21.37 0.89 1.52
C ARG A 274 21.07 0.91 0.02
N ASN A 275 20.36 1.93 -0.47
CA ASN A 275 20.07 2.20 -1.88
C ASN A 275 19.35 1.05 -2.59
N LEU A 276 18.03 1.12 -2.57
CA LEU A 276 17.11 0.12 -3.11
C LEU A 276 17.33 -0.13 -4.62
N ASN A 277 17.84 0.88 -5.33
CA ASN A 277 18.08 0.81 -6.77
C ASN A 277 19.12 -0.24 -7.16
N LYS A 278 20.04 -0.59 -6.25
CA LYS A 278 21.06 -1.61 -6.52
C LYS A 278 20.44 -2.98 -6.79
N ASN A 279 19.31 -3.26 -6.15
CA ASN A 279 18.69 -4.57 -6.23
C ASN A 279 17.53 -4.58 -7.23
N PHE A 280 16.66 -3.57 -7.22
CA PHE A 280 15.39 -3.59 -7.98
C PHE A 280 15.35 -2.62 -9.18
N GLY A 281 16.46 -1.94 -9.48
CA GLY A 281 16.45 -0.78 -10.39
C GLY A 281 15.66 0.40 -9.81
N SER A 282 15.33 1.39 -10.64
CA SER A 282 14.61 2.57 -10.17
C SER A 282 13.19 2.23 -9.69
N PRO A 283 12.86 2.40 -8.39
CA PRO A 283 11.53 2.12 -7.88
C PRO A 283 10.51 3.11 -8.44
N ASN A 284 9.27 2.65 -8.56
CA ASN A 284 8.16 3.49 -8.99
C ASN A 284 7.61 4.25 -7.76
N ILE A 285 8.09 5.47 -7.54
CA ILE A 285 7.70 6.32 -6.39
C ILE A 285 6.49 7.18 -6.77
N MET A 286 5.39 7.04 -6.03
CA MET A 286 4.23 7.92 -6.12
C MET A 286 4.38 9.06 -5.09
N PRO A 287 4.64 10.31 -5.55
CA PRO A 287 4.79 11.44 -4.64
C PRO A 287 3.46 11.90 -4.07
N MET A 288 3.52 12.75 -3.05
CA MET A 288 2.36 13.52 -2.61
C MET A 288 1.87 14.47 -3.70
N VAL A 289 0.59 14.82 -3.64
CA VAL A 289 0.02 15.87 -4.47
C VAL A 289 0.59 17.21 -3.98
N ASN A 290 1.32 17.91 -4.83
CA ASN A 290 1.94 19.17 -4.43
C ASN A 290 0.94 20.32 -4.51
N ILE A 291 0.41 20.77 -3.37
CA ILE A 291 -0.51 21.91 -3.29
C ILE A 291 0.19 23.27 -3.08
N TYR A 292 1.52 23.30 -3.10
CA TYR A 292 2.33 24.48 -2.78
C TYR A 292 2.98 25.10 -4.03
N GLU A 293 3.27 26.38 -3.94
CA GLU A 293 4.32 27.01 -4.72
C GLU A 293 5.67 26.72 -4.03
N TYR A 294 6.61 26.12 -4.76
CA TYR A 294 7.87 25.69 -4.15
C TYR A 294 8.81 26.88 -4.01
N GLU A 295 9.23 27.15 -2.78
CA GLU A 295 10.22 28.18 -2.48
C GLU A 295 11.20 27.69 -1.41
N LEU A 296 12.49 27.63 -1.75
CA LEU A 296 13.51 27.10 -0.84
C LEU A 296 13.62 27.96 0.43
N ASN A 297 13.73 29.28 0.25
CA ASN A 297 14.06 30.23 1.31
C ASN A 297 12.88 30.63 2.20
N ASN A 298 11.70 30.07 1.99
CA ASN A 298 10.49 30.41 2.74
C ASN A 298 9.96 29.19 3.51
N CYS A 299 9.99 29.21 4.84
CA CYS A 299 9.43 28.11 5.63
C CYS A 299 7.90 28.03 5.53
N TYR A 300 7.18 29.13 5.29
CA TYR A 300 5.74 29.12 5.12
C TYR A 300 5.37 29.29 3.64
N LEU A 301 5.29 28.16 2.94
CA LEU A 301 4.98 28.14 1.52
C LEU A 301 3.55 28.65 1.24
N GLU A 302 3.43 29.43 0.18
CA GLU A 302 2.15 29.77 -0.41
C GLU A 302 1.52 28.56 -1.11
N TYR A 303 0.20 28.61 -1.28
CA TYR A 303 -0.55 27.57 -1.97
C TYR A 303 -0.70 27.89 -3.45
N LYS A 304 -0.78 26.85 -4.27
CA LYS A 304 -1.11 26.98 -5.69
C LYS A 304 -2.61 26.75 -5.87
N GLU A 305 -3.36 27.82 -6.11
CA GLU A 305 -4.84 27.79 -6.14
C GLU A 305 -5.39 26.74 -7.11
N ASP A 306 -4.88 26.66 -8.33
CA ASP A 306 -5.29 25.64 -9.33
C ASP A 306 -5.16 24.20 -8.80
N ARG A 307 -4.14 23.94 -7.98
CA ARG A 307 -3.90 22.62 -7.38
C ARG A 307 -4.77 22.36 -6.15
N LEU A 308 -5.09 23.39 -5.37
CA LEU A 308 -6.09 23.30 -4.30
C LEU A 308 -7.45 22.91 -4.88
N GLU A 309 -7.85 23.57 -5.97
CA GLU A 309 -9.12 23.30 -6.67
C GLU A 309 -9.21 21.86 -7.17
N ILE A 310 -8.16 21.37 -7.83
CA ILE A 310 -8.13 19.98 -8.32
C ILE A 310 -8.12 18.98 -7.14
N PHE A 311 -7.43 19.28 -6.03
CA PHE A 311 -7.43 18.39 -4.88
C PHE A 311 -8.77 18.41 -4.12
N ALA A 312 -9.44 19.58 -4.05
CA ALA A 312 -10.79 19.73 -3.50
C ALA A 312 -11.82 18.86 -4.25
N SER A 313 -11.63 18.67 -5.56
CA SER A 313 -12.52 17.85 -6.38
C SER A 313 -12.62 16.38 -5.91
N LEU A 314 -11.66 15.87 -5.12
CA LEU A 314 -11.80 14.57 -4.45
C LEU A 314 -13.03 14.53 -3.54
N ILE A 315 -13.32 15.60 -2.81
CA ILE A 315 -14.51 15.67 -1.96
C ILE A 315 -15.72 16.05 -2.80
N GLU A 316 -15.60 16.98 -3.75
CA GLU A 316 -16.73 17.43 -4.59
C GLU A 316 -17.30 16.30 -5.47
N GLN A 317 -16.47 15.34 -5.90
CA GLN A 317 -16.90 14.16 -6.63
C GLN A 317 -17.79 13.24 -5.76
N ARG A 318 -17.64 13.31 -4.44
CA ARG A 318 -18.34 12.48 -3.45
C ARG A 318 -19.52 13.22 -2.80
N VAL A 319 -19.35 14.50 -2.53
CA VAL A 319 -20.19 15.30 -1.64
C VAL A 319 -20.71 16.53 -2.36
N ASP A 320 -22.00 16.81 -2.17
CA ASP A 320 -22.59 18.08 -2.54
C ASP A 320 -22.19 19.13 -1.48
N ILE A 321 -21.22 19.99 -1.84
CA ILE A 321 -20.61 20.92 -0.90
C ILE A 321 -21.63 21.91 -0.35
N ASP A 322 -22.54 22.40 -1.18
CA ASP A 322 -23.54 23.38 -0.74
C ASP A 322 -24.57 22.75 0.20
N ALA A 323 -24.81 21.44 0.09
CA ALA A 323 -25.72 20.72 0.99
C ALA A 323 -25.05 20.39 2.34
N VAL A 324 -23.74 20.11 2.35
CA VAL A 324 -23.03 19.55 3.51
C VAL A 324 -22.17 20.56 4.27
N PHE A 325 -21.67 21.60 3.61
CA PHE A 325 -20.83 22.64 4.21
C PHE A 325 -21.55 23.99 4.17
N GLU A 326 -21.33 24.84 5.17
CA GLU A 326 -21.84 26.21 5.14
C GLU A 326 -21.18 27.03 4.03
N SER A 327 -19.90 26.76 3.77
CA SER A 327 -19.12 27.42 2.74
C SER A 327 -18.06 26.49 2.19
N ARG A 328 -17.81 26.59 0.89
CA ARG A 328 -16.70 25.89 0.21
C ARG A 328 -15.32 26.21 0.83
N GLN A 329 -15.19 27.34 1.53
CA GLN A 329 -13.96 27.68 2.25
C GLN A 329 -13.55 26.61 3.28
N GLN A 330 -14.52 25.98 3.94
CA GLN A 330 -14.29 24.89 4.91
C GLN A 330 -13.63 23.67 4.26
N LEU A 331 -14.05 23.32 3.04
CA LEU A 331 -13.38 22.28 2.26
C LEU A 331 -11.94 22.68 1.91
N LEU A 332 -11.73 23.93 1.46
CA LEU A 332 -10.38 24.40 1.12
C LEU A 332 -9.44 24.40 2.33
N ASP A 333 -9.95 24.67 3.54
CA ASP A 333 -9.16 24.60 4.77
C ASP A 333 -8.75 23.17 5.12
N LEU A 334 -9.64 22.18 4.92
CA LEU A 334 -9.31 20.75 5.04
C LEU A 334 -8.27 20.31 3.99
N VAL A 335 -8.40 20.79 2.75
CA VAL A 335 -7.43 20.56 1.65
C VAL A 335 -6.05 21.09 2.05
N ARG A 336 -5.96 22.34 2.53
CA ARG A 336 -4.71 22.96 2.98
C ARG A 336 -4.08 22.21 4.16
N ALA A 337 -4.89 21.82 5.14
CA ALA A 337 -4.43 21.09 6.32
C ALA A 337 -3.90 19.70 5.97
N SER A 338 -4.42 19.06 4.91
CA SER A 338 -4.00 17.71 4.52
C SER A 338 -2.60 17.65 3.89
N GLY A 339 -2.05 18.79 3.43
CA GLY A 339 -0.79 18.80 2.70
C GLY A 339 -0.81 18.00 1.40
N GLY A 340 -1.97 17.85 0.75
CA GLY A 340 -2.09 17.00 -0.44
C GLY A 340 -2.12 15.49 -0.13
N HIS A 341 -2.36 15.11 1.13
CA HIS A 341 -2.49 13.73 1.56
C HIS A 341 -3.93 13.23 1.52
N VAL A 342 -4.22 12.35 0.55
CA VAL A 342 -5.58 11.86 0.23
C VAL A 342 -6.27 11.28 1.44
N ARG A 343 -5.63 10.37 2.18
CA ARG A 343 -6.24 9.76 3.36
C ARG A 343 -6.52 10.79 4.48
N GLN A 344 -5.63 11.75 4.69
CA GLN A 344 -5.83 12.77 5.73
C GLN A 344 -6.99 13.70 5.35
N LEU A 345 -7.11 14.07 4.07
CA LEU A 345 -8.27 14.82 3.57
C LEU A 345 -9.58 14.06 3.84
N MET A 346 -9.65 12.77 3.50
CA MET A 346 -10.83 11.94 3.75
C MET A 346 -11.16 11.85 5.25
N GLN A 347 -10.15 11.58 6.08
CA GLN A 347 -10.31 11.45 7.53
C GLN A 347 -10.79 12.75 8.19
N MET A 348 -10.17 13.88 7.88
CA MET A 348 -10.58 15.17 8.46
C MET A 348 -11.96 15.58 7.94
N THR A 349 -12.29 15.31 6.67
CA THR A 349 -13.63 15.56 6.12
C THR A 349 -14.70 14.74 6.85
N ALA A 350 -14.48 13.43 6.99
CA ALA A 350 -15.38 12.56 7.73
C ALA A 350 -15.49 13.01 9.19
N ARG A 351 -14.38 13.42 9.82
CA ARG A 351 -14.39 13.88 11.20
C ARG A 351 -15.20 15.17 11.37
N ALA A 352 -15.04 16.16 10.49
CA ALA A 352 -15.83 17.38 10.50
C ALA A 352 -17.32 17.09 10.32
N CYS A 353 -17.70 16.17 9.42
CA CYS A 353 -19.08 15.73 9.26
C CYS A 353 -19.65 15.03 10.50
N LEU A 354 -18.80 14.30 11.24
CA LEU A 354 -19.20 13.58 12.45
C LEU A 354 -19.40 14.51 13.65
N THR A 355 -18.63 15.60 13.73
CA THR A 355 -18.67 16.54 14.87
C THR A 355 -19.71 17.63 14.68
N ALA A 356 -20.07 17.92 13.43
CA ALA A 356 -21.11 18.89 13.09
C ALA A 356 -22.40 18.58 13.85
N SER A 357 -22.74 19.49 14.77
CA SER A 357 -23.96 19.42 15.57
C SER A 357 -25.16 20.04 14.85
N GLU A 358 -24.90 20.82 13.80
CA GLU A 358 -25.90 21.47 12.95
C GLU A 358 -26.19 20.65 11.68
N SER A 359 -26.98 21.22 10.76
CA SER A 359 -27.28 20.58 9.48
C SER A 359 -26.11 20.56 8.48
N LYS A 360 -25.09 21.40 8.71
CA LYS A 360 -23.91 21.58 7.86
C LYS A 360 -22.63 21.66 8.70
N VAL A 361 -21.50 21.35 8.09
CA VAL A 361 -20.17 21.51 8.67
C VAL A 361 -19.86 23.00 8.80
N THR A 362 -19.45 23.43 10.00
CA THR A 362 -19.04 24.81 10.27
C THR A 362 -17.52 24.98 10.28
N THR A 363 -17.05 26.23 10.48
CA THR A 363 -15.62 26.54 10.63
C THR A 363 -15.03 25.93 11.90
N GLU A 364 -15.83 25.83 12.96
CA GLU A 364 -15.46 25.24 14.24
C GLU A 364 -15.26 23.72 14.10
N ASP A 365 -16.10 23.04 13.33
CA ASP A 365 -15.96 21.60 13.05
C ASP A 365 -14.68 21.29 12.29
N VAL A 366 -14.37 22.07 11.26
CA VAL A 366 -13.10 21.95 10.50
C VAL A 366 -11.91 22.20 11.42
N SER A 367 -11.95 23.26 12.22
CA SER A 367 -10.89 23.60 13.17
C SER A 367 -10.68 22.48 14.20
N TYR A 368 -11.76 21.86 14.66
CA TYR A 368 -11.72 20.73 15.59
C TYR A 368 -11.07 19.49 14.93
N ALA A 369 -11.49 19.13 13.71
CA ALA A 369 -10.92 18.00 12.97
C ALA A 369 -9.39 18.17 12.73
N ILE A 370 -8.97 19.36 12.33
CA ILE A 370 -7.53 19.70 12.13
C ILE A 370 -6.77 19.62 13.46
N LYS A 371 -7.37 20.11 14.55
CA LYS A 371 -6.75 20.11 15.88
C LYS A 371 -6.57 18.70 16.44
N GLU A 372 -7.51 17.80 16.20
CA GLU A 372 -7.34 16.39 16.59
C GLU A 372 -6.20 15.71 15.84
N GLU A 373 -6.05 15.97 14.55
CA GLU A 373 -4.94 15.43 13.78
C GLU A 373 -3.59 15.97 14.29
N LYS A 374 -3.54 17.27 14.61
CA LYS A 374 -2.37 17.85 15.30
C LYS A 374 -2.05 17.11 16.61
N PHE A 375 -3.06 16.84 17.44
CA PHE A 375 -2.86 16.10 18.70
C PHE A 375 -2.34 14.68 18.48
N ASN A 376 -2.72 14.02 17.39
CA ASN A 376 -2.15 12.73 17.03
C ASN A 376 -0.65 12.84 16.74
N PHE A 377 -0.23 13.87 15.98
CA PHE A 377 1.19 14.12 15.74
C PHE A 377 1.96 14.48 17.01
N GLU A 378 1.39 15.31 17.89
CA GLU A 378 2.01 15.68 19.16
C GLU A 378 2.22 14.47 20.09
N ARG A 379 1.36 13.45 20.03
CA ARG A 379 1.50 12.21 20.82
C ARG A 379 2.60 11.28 20.31
N ILE A 380 2.83 11.24 19.00
CA ILE A 380 3.78 10.29 18.38
C ILE A 380 5.17 10.90 18.13
N THR A 381 5.28 12.23 18.11
CA THR A 381 6.54 12.93 17.81
C THR A 381 7.30 13.18 19.10
N LEU A 382 8.50 12.59 19.23
CA LEU A 382 9.39 12.86 20.36
C LEU A 382 9.86 14.32 20.33
N ASN A 383 10.06 14.92 21.51
CA ASN A 383 10.46 16.32 21.64
C ASN A 383 11.75 16.65 20.87
N GLU A 384 12.72 15.74 20.87
CA GLU A 384 13.99 15.86 20.16
C GLU A 384 13.85 15.88 18.63
N TYR A 385 12.71 15.44 18.07
CA TYR A 385 12.49 15.43 16.62
C TYR A 385 11.94 16.76 16.08
N TYR A 386 11.52 17.70 16.95
CA TYR A 386 11.02 19.00 16.49
C TYR A 386 12.11 19.89 15.89
N SER A 387 13.37 19.79 16.31
CA SER A 387 14.50 20.47 15.66
C SER A 387 14.69 19.96 14.23
N VAL A 388 14.62 18.64 14.02
CA VAL A 388 14.68 18.04 12.68
C VAL A 388 13.53 18.51 11.80
N LEU A 389 12.31 18.60 12.35
CA LEU A 389 11.15 19.14 11.61
C LEU A 389 11.33 20.62 11.25
N ALA A 390 11.87 21.44 12.15
CA ALA A 390 12.20 22.83 11.87
C ALA A 390 13.24 22.94 10.74
N GLN A 391 14.30 22.15 10.79
CA GLN A 391 15.31 22.08 9.72
C GLN A 391 14.71 21.66 8.39
N VAL A 392 13.81 20.68 8.36
CA VAL A 392 13.08 20.29 7.14
C VAL A 392 12.23 21.46 6.61
N CYS A 393 11.55 22.20 7.49
CA CYS A 393 10.79 23.38 7.07
C CYS A 393 11.67 24.44 6.41
N LEU A 394 12.87 24.68 6.96
CA LEU A 394 13.81 25.68 6.45
C LEU A 394 14.49 25.22 5.15
N THR A 395 14.98 23.98 5.11
CA THR A 395 15.83 23.48 4.03
C THR A 395 15.08 22.76 2.91
N LYS A 396 13.80 22.41 3.14
CA LYS A 396 12.96 21.58 2.25
C LYS A 396 13.56 20.20 1.96
N ASN A 397 14.37 19.68 2.89
CA ASN A 397 15.04 18.41 2.74
C ASN A 397 15.08 17.66 4.07
N ILE A 398 14.93 16.34 4.01
CA ILE A 398 15.08 15.44 5.16
C ILE A 398 16.33 14.59 5.00
N ASN A 399 17.04 14.38 6.10
CA ASN A 399 18.16 13.45 6.15
C ASN A 399 17.67 12.00 5.95
N LYS A 400 18.56 11.15 5.44
CA LYS A 400 18.27 9.73 5.14
C LYS A 400 18.63 8.78 6.29
N ASP A 401 18.86 9.34 7.47
CA ASP A 401 19.16 8.61 8.70
C ASP A 401 17.91 7.93 9.28
N PRO A 402 18.03 7.12 10.36
CA PRO A 402 16.88 6.45 10.95
C PRO A 402 15.76 7.40 11.41
N ILE A 403 16.09 8.63 11.84
CA ILE A 403 15.09 9.62 12.27
C ILE A 403 14.32 10.12 11.06
N GLY A 404 15.00 10.49 9.98
CA GLY A 404 14.33 10.92 8.75
C GLY A 404 13.47 9.82 8.11
N GLN A 405 13.93 8.57 8.13
CA GLN A 405 13.12 7.42 7.70
C GLN A 405 11.85 7.27 8.56
N LEU A 406 11.98 7.44 9.88
CA LEU A 406 10.84 7.41 10.80
C LEU A 406 9.85 8.55 10.52
N LEU A 407 10.34 9.79 10.39
CA LEU A 407 9.52 10.97 10.12
C LEU A 407 8.81 10.94 8.76
N LEU A 408 9.40 10.29 7.77
CA LEU A 408 8.71 10.00 6.50
C LEU A 408 7.66 8.91 6.68
N SER A 409 7.96 7.85 7.45
CA SER A 409 7.05 6.71 7.63
C SER A 409 5.80 7.05 8.43
N ASN A 410 5.90 7.97 9.40
CA ASN A 410 4.79 8.39 10.27
C ASN A 410 4.05 9.64 9.75
N LEU A 411 4.39 10.10 8.53
CA LEU A 411 3.80 11.26 7.85
C LEU A 411 4.09 12.63 8.49
N SER A 412 5.00 12.73 9.46
CA SER A 412 5.43 14.03 10.00
C SER A 412 6.16 14.86 8.94
N VAL A 413 6.83 14.20 8.00
CA VAL A 413 7.43 14.79 6.79
C VAL A 413 6.83 14.13 5.56
N LEU A 414 6.42 14.95 4.62
CA LEU A 414 5.84 14.58 3.34
C LEU A 414 6.84 14.82 2.21
N GLU A 415 6.73 14.01 1.15
CA GLU A 415 7.57 14.11 -0.04
C GLU A 415 6.76 14.57 -1.24
N TYR A 416 7.27 15.61 -1.88
CA TYR A 416 6.71 16.17 -3.09
C TYR A 416 7.73 16.10 -4.22
N ASN A 417 7.21 16.06 -5.45
CA ASN A 417 8.00 16.15 -6.66
C ASN A 417 7.61 17.40 -7.45
N GLY A 418 8.58 17.93 -8.19
CA GLY A 418 8.45 18.97 -9.22
C GLY A 418 9.60 18.78 -10.22
N ASP A 419 10.30 19.85 -10.57
CA ASP A 419 11.59 19.73 -11.27
C ASP A 419 12.65 19.06 -10.40
N ASN A 420 12.57 19.27 -9.08
CA ASN A 420 13.39 18.61 -8.08
C ASN A 420 12.50 17.89 -7.05
N ARG A 421 13.06 16.85 -6.43
CA ARG A 421 12.48 16.22 -5.25
C ARG A 421 12.69 17.12 -4.04
N TRP A 422 11.66 17.28 -3.21
CA TRP A 422 11.77 18.06 -1.97
C TRP A 422 10.84 17.51 -0.89
N ASN A 423 11.10 17.90 0.35
CA ASN A 423 10.38 17.44 1.53
C ASN A 423 9.83 18.61 2.32
N TYR A 424 8.70 18.39 2.98
CA TYR A 424 8.08 19.41 3.81
C TYR A 424 7.27 18.80 4.93
N ILE A 425 7.19 19.51 6.05
CA ILE A 425 6.47 19.03 7.23
C ILE A 425 4.97 18.94 6.97
N ASN A 426 4.30 18.04 7.68
CA ASN A 426 2.84 17.98 7.67
C ASN A 426 2.25 19.33 8.15
N PRO A 427 1.29 19.95 7.44
CA PRO A 427 0.79 21.28 7.79
C PRO A 427 0.23 21.39 9.20
N VAL A 428 -0.40 20.34 9.72
CA VAL A 428 -1.00 20.37 11.05
C VAL A 428 0.04 20.59 12.15
N ILE A 429 1.29 20.12 11.94
CA ILE A 429 2.41 20.25 12.88
C ILE A 429 2.83 21.72 13.04
N LYS A 430 2.68 22.56 12.00
CA LYS A 430 3.09 23.98 12.03
C LYS A 430 2.47 24.76 13.19
N SER A 431 1.27 24.36 13.61
CA SER A 431 0.53 25.03 14.69
C SER A 431 0.94 24.56 16.09
N SER A 432 1.76 23.50 16.20
CA SER A 432 2.29 23.00 17.47
C SER A 432 3.20 24.04 18.14
N SER A 433 3.11 24.17 19.47
CA SER A 433 3.99 25.07 20.22
C SER A 433 5.44 24.59 20.21
N LEU A 434 5.66 23.29 20.34
CA LEU A 434 6.99 22.67 20.32
C LEU A 434 7.69 22.90 18.97
N PHE A 435 6.95 22.80 17.86
CA PHE A 435 7.47 23.13 16.54
C PHE A 435 7.85 24.60 16.42
N ARG A 436 6.99 25.52 16.87
CA ARG A 436 7.26 26.97 16.81
C ARG A 436 8.48 27.36 17.64
N GLU A 437 8.65 26.77 18.82
CA GLU A 437 9.83 26.96 19.66
C GLU A 437 11.10 26.44 18.96
N ALA A 438 11.06 25.22 18.43
CA ALA A 438 12.18 24.64 17.70
C ALA A 438 12.56 25.47 16.46
N LEU A 439 11.57 25.95 15.69
CA LEU A 439 11.81 26.80 14.52
C LEU A 439 12.46 28.13 14.91
N ALA A 440 12.02 28.75 15.99
CA ALA A 440 12.62 30.00 16.47
C ALA A 440 14.08 29.80 16.92
N ASN A 441 14.40 28.63 17.49
CA ASN A 441 15.77 28.29 17.89
C ASN A 441 16.68 28.01 16.69
N GLU A 442 16.18 27.38 15.62
CA GLU A 442 16.96 27.10 14.40
C GLU A 442 17.15 28.34 13.50
N GLN A 443 16.39 29.42 13.73
CA GLN A 443 16.50 30.69 13.02
C GLN A 443 17.42 31.71 13.71
N GLN A 444 17.84 31.43 14.95
CA GLN A 444 18.85 32.19 15.69
C GLN A 444 20.25 31.71 15.29
#